data_AF-A0A352KBL7-F1
#
_entry.id   AF-A0A352KBL7-F1
#
_cell.length_a   1.000
_cell.length_b   1.000
_cell.length_c   1.000
_cell.angle_alpha   90.00
_cell.angle_beta   90.00
_cell.angle_gamma   90.00
#
_symmetry.space_group_name_H-M   'P 1'
#
loop_
_entity.id
_entity.type
_entity.pdbx_description
1 polymer ?
#
loop_
_entity_poly.entity_id
_entity_poly.type
_entity_poly.pdbx_seq_one_letter_code
_entity_poly.pdbx_strand_id
1 'polypeptide(L)' 'MSPDQMPGAARTKQAATPKDMANAVRALAMDAVQQANSGHPGMPMGMADAATVLFTRFLKFDPANPDWPDR' A
#
# COMPACT_ATOMS: atom_id res chain seq x y z
N MET A 1 40.45 9.52 -21.49
CA MET A 1 39.04 9.55 -21.95
C MET A 1 38.24 8.76 -20.93
N SER A 2 37.27 9.37 -20.26
CA SER A 2 36.51 8.75 -19.17
C SER A 2 35.22 8.11 -19.69
N PRO A 3 34.77 6.96 -19.15
CA PRO A 3 33.59 6.23 -19.65
C PRO A 3 32.25 6.81 -19.16
N ASP A 4 32.20 8.10 -18.84
CA ASP A 4 31.27 8.69 -17.87
C ASP A 4 29.94 9.20 -18.47
N GLN A 5 29.49 8.61 -19.58
CA GLN A 5 28.31 9.10 -20.32
C GLN A 5 27.55 7.98 -21.06
N MET A 6 26.79 7.17 -20.31
CA MET A 6 25.69 6.37 -20.87
C MET A 6 24.38 7.17 -20.74
N PRO A 7 23.51 7.21 -21.78
CA PRO A 7 22.30 8.04 -21.76
C PRO A 7 21.27 7.51 -20.75
N GLY A 8 20.69 8.42 -19.97
CA GLY A 8 19.73 8.08 -18.93
C GLY A 8 18.41 7.56 -19.51
N ALA A 9 18.20 6.24 -19.48
CA ALA A 9 16.91 5.65 -19.76
C ALA A 9 15.85 6.18 -18.77
N ALA A 10 14.77 6.74 -19.30
CA ALA A 10 13.68 7.27 -18.48
C ALA A 10 13.06 6.13 -17.64
N ARG A 11 13.27 6.18 -16.33
CA ARG A 11 12.87 5.11 -15.40
C ARG A 11 11.35 5.06 -15.29
N THR A 12 10.73 4.13 -16.02
CA THR A 12 9.29 3.88 -15.95
C THR A 12 8.89 3.57 -14.52
N LYS A 13 7.79 4.16 -14.04
CA LYS A 13 7.22 3.81 -12.73
C LYS A 13 6.63 2.41 -12.85
N GLN A 14 7.28 1.42 -12.24
CA GLN A 14 6.73 0.08 -12.12
C GLN A 14 5.39 0.14 -11.37
N ALA A 15 4.38 -0.62 -11.80
CA ALA A 15 3.15 -0.78 -11.05
C ALA A 15 3.44 -1.53 -9.74
N ALA A 16 2.78 -1.13 -8.64
CA ALA A 16 2.94 -1.77 -7.34
C ALA A 16 2.38 -3.21 -7.38
N THR A 17 3.11 -4.17 -6.82
CA THR A 17 2.62 -5.54 -6.69
C THR A 17 1.68 -5.68 -5.49
N PRO A 18 0.88 -6.76 -5.39
CA PRO A 18 0.09 -7.04 -4.18
C PRO A 18 0.94 -7.12 -2.90
N LYS A 19 2.20 -7.56 -3.01
CA LYS A 19 3.15 -7.58 -1.89
C LYS A 19 3.54 -6.17 -1.44
N ASP A 20 3.73 -5.25 -2.38
CA ASP A 20 4.06 -3.86 -2.06
C ASP A 20 2.87 -3.14 -1.42
N MET A 21 1.64 -3.41 -1.88
CA MET A 21 0.41 -2.89 -1.28
C MET A 21 0.22 -3.42 0.15
N ALA A 22 0.38 -4.72 0.38
CA ALA A 22 0.30 -5.29 1.72
C ALA A 22 1.43 -4.79 2.65
N ASN A 23 2.62 -4.55 2.11
CA ASN A 23 3.72 -3.95 2.87
C ASN A 23 3.48 -2.48 3.20
N ALA A 24 2.79 -1.71 2.35
CA ALA A 24 2.37 -0.35 2.67
C ALA A 24 1.37 -0.33 3.84
N VAL A 25 0.39 -1.25 3.87
CA VAL A 25 -0.53 -1.41 5.01
C VAL A 25 0.23 -1.77 6.28
N ARG A 26 1.24 -2.66 6.19
CA ARG A 26 2.11 -3.03 7.33
C ARG A 26 2.90 -1.84 7.87
N ALA A 27 3.54 -1.07 6.98
CA ALA A 27 4.30 0.12 7.36
C ALA A 27 3.41 1.15 8.07
N LEU A 28 2.31 1.57 7.45
CA LEU A 28 1.36 2.53 8.02
C LEU A 28 0.80 2.08 9.37
N ALA A 29 0.55 0.79 9.57
CA ALA A 29 0.10 0.26 10.86
C ALA A 29 1.17 0.28 11.96
N MET A 30 2.44 0.01 11.62
CA MET A 30 3.56 0.12 12.55
C MET A 30 3.82 1.59 12.91
N ASP A 31 3.93 2.45 11.91
CA ASP A 31 4.25 3.87 12.06
C ASP A 31 3.18 4.61 12.89
N ALA A 32 1.89 4.32 12.64
CA ALA A 32 0.79 4.92 13.40
C ALA A 32 0.79 4.50 14.88
N VAL A 33 1.04 3.23 15.19
CA VAL A 33 1.15 2.74 16.58
C VAL A 33 2.37 3.33 17.28
N GLN A 34 3.51 3.41 16.59
CA GLN A 34 4.74 4.00 17.11
C GLN A 34 4.56 5.49 17.40
N GLN A 35 3.92 6.23 16.50
CA GLN A 35 3.61 7.65 16.66
C GLN A 35 2.59 7.93 17.77
N ALA A 36 1.65 7.00 18.01
CA ALA A 36 0.69 7.07 19.12
C ALA A 36 1.27 6.57 20.46
N ASN A 37 2.44 5.92 20.45
CA ASN A 37 3.03 5.17 21.58
C ASN A 37 2.04 4.18 22.23
N SER A 38 1.08 3.67 21.46
CA SER A 38 -0.04 2.86 21.95
C SER A 38 -0.79 2.18 20.79
N GLY A 39 -1.26 0.96 20.99
CA GLY A 39 -2.05 0.20 20.01
C GLY A 39 -1.54 -1.23 19.78
N HIS A 40 -2.14 -1.91 18.79
CA HIS A 40 -1.88 -3.32 18.49
C HIS A 40 -1.59 -3.51 16.99
N PRO A 41 -0.32 -3.45 16.55
CA PRO A 41 0.02 -3.48 15.12
C PRO A 41 -0.06 -4.88 14.52
N GLY A 42 0.03 -5.93 15.35
CA GLY A 42 0.09 -7.32 14.90
C GLY A 42 -1.13 -7.80 14.09
N MET A 43 -2.36 -7.40 14.45
CA MET A 43 -3.55 -7.78 13.69
C MET A 43 -3.60 -7.08 12.31
N PRO A 44 -3.46 -5.75 12.19
CA PRO A 44 -3.28 -5.08 10.89
C PRO A 44 -2.15 -5.67 10.03
N MET A 45 -0.99 -5.97 10.62
CA MET A 45 0.15 -6.53 9.90
C MET A 45 -0.10 -7.97 9.39
N GLY A 46 -0.81 -8.79 10.17
CA GLY A 46 -1.22 -10.14 9.78
C GLY A 46 -2.30 -10.13 8.69
N MET A 47 -3.28 -9.23 8.80
CA MET A 47 -4.41 -9.15 7.88
C MET A 47 -4.09 -8.41 6.56
N ALA A 48 -2.92 -7.79 6.42
CA ALA A 48 -2.59 -6.90 5.28
C ALA A 48 -2.73 -7.54 3.89
N ASP A 49 -2.40 -8.83 3.73
CA ASP A 49 -2.55 -9.52 2.43
C ASP A 49 -4.05 -9.79 2.12
N ALA A 50 -4.84 -10.15 3.14
CA ALA A 50 -6.28 -10.35 3.02
C ALA A 50 -7.02 -9.03 2.75
N ALA A 51 -6.63 -7.94 3.42
CA ALA A 51 -7.12 -6.59 3.14
C ALA A 51 -6.78 -6.17 1.71
N THR A 52 -5.54 -6.41 1.25
CA THR A 52 -5.13 -6.13 -0.14
C THR A 52 -6.01 -6.89 -1.14
N VAL A 53 -6.27 -8.18 -0.91
CA VAL A 53 -7.14 -8.98 -1.79
C VAL A 53 -8.60 -8.48 -1.77
N LEU A 54 -9.15 -8.17 -0.59
CA LEU A 54 -10.52 -7.65 -0.46
C LEU A 54 -10.69 -6.32 -1.22
N PHE A 55 -9.88 -5.32 -0.90
CA PHE A 55 -10.01 -3.96 -1.43
C PHE A 55 -9.64 -3.84 -2.92
N THR A 56 -8.80 -4.72 -3.47
CA THR A 56 -8.39 -4.64 -4.89
C THR A 56 -9.16 -5.57 -5.83
N ARG A 57 -9.95 -6.52 -5.31
CA ARG A 57 -10.62 -7.54 -6.16
C ARG A 57 -12.11 -7.78 -5.88
N PHE A 58 -12.63 -7.41 -4.71
CA PHE A 58 -13.97 -7.84 -4.28
C PHE A 58 -14.83 -6.71 -3.69
N LEU A 59 -14.24 -5.69 -3.08
CA LEU A 59 -14.98 -4.59 -2.47
C LEU A 59 -15.55 -3.63 -3.53
N LYS A 60 -16.87 -3.43 -3.53
CA LYS A 60 -17.59 -2.50 -4.40
C LYS A 60 -17.85 -1.19 -3.64
N PHE A 61 -16.91 -0.26 -3.70
CA PHE A 61 -16.93 0.96 -2.87
C PHE A 61 -16.38 2.17 -3.62
N ASP A 62 -16.99 3.34 -3.39
CA ASP A 62 -16.49 4.64 -3.85
C ASP A 62 -15.95 5.46 -2.65
N PRO A 63 -14.63 5.68 -2.55
CA PRO A 63 -14.04 6.53 -1.51
C PRO A 63 -14.50 7.99 -1.50
N ALA A 64 -15.03 8.51 -2.62
CA ALA A 64 -15.54 9.87 -2.72
C ALA A 64 -17.03 9.99 -2.32
N ASN A 65 -17.78 8.89 -2.41
CA ASN A 65 -19.18 8.80 -1.99
C ASN A 65 -19.38 7.59 -1.04
N PRO A 66 -18.79 7.64 0.16
CA PRO A 66 -18.77 6.49 1.07
C PRO A 66 -20.17 6.06 1.52
N ASP A 67 -21.15 6.96 1.44
CA ASP A 67 -22.51 6.75 1.90
C ASP A 67 -23.55 6.34 0.85
N TRP A 68 -23.10 5.90 -0.33
CA TRP A 68 -24.03 5.43 -1.35
C TRP A 68 -24.89 4.22 -0.89
N PRO A 69 -26.10 3.99 -1.44
CA PRO A 69 -27.02 2.98 -0.89
C PRO A 69 -26.62 1.52 -1.11
N ASP A 70 -25.80 1.22 -2.13
CA ASP A 70 -25.51 -0.14 -2.59
C ASP A 70 -24.00 -0.41 -2.60
N ARG A 71 -23.44 -0.72 -1.42
CA ARG A 71 -22.01 -0.93 -1.13
C ARG A 71 -21.75 -2.39 -0.72
#